data_AF-A0AAU3RRQ7-F1
#
_entry.id   AF-A0AAU3RRQ7-F1
#
_cell.length_a   1.000
_cell.length_b   1.000
_cell.length_c   1.000
_cell.angle_alpha   90.00
_cell.angle_beta   90.00
_cell.angle_gamma   90.00
#
_symmetry.space_group_name_H-M   'P 1'
#
loop_
_entity.id
_entity.type
_entity.pdbx_description
1 polymer ?
#
loop_
_entity_poly.entity_id
_entity_poly.type
_entity_poly.pdbx_seq_one_letter_code
_entity_poly.pdbx_strand_id
1 'polypeptide(L)'
;MGTANVVLQYVQAVIWPALIVAAVWIFRKQIGGLLTRLESFEGFGARMAFNQANKGRADLTRKVREEQETQLGGSDSGTSGRLPEEPHRGRKEEESPPDVLAQARELAATNPIAGMALAWSYVQTVAAEVLGEELPRLAGGEVWRPEAELVERGLTGLSAGLYTELRRMAHLARAKSDLSVSTVESYVESCATLVQEMRRLPQANESDRQPPQSLN
;
A
#
# COMPACT_ATOMS: atom_id res chain seq x y z
N MET A 1 63.47 26.91 -4.97
CA MET A 1 62.21 26.70 -5.72
C MET A 1 61.05 27.03 -4.79
N GLY A 2 60.30 28.08 -5.12
CA GLY A 2 59.49 28.86 -4.16
C GLY A 2 58.22 28.15 -3.67
N THR A 3 58.02 28.20 -2.36
CA THR A 3 56.84 27.71 -1.63
C THR A 3 55.51 28.26 -2.14
N ALA A 4 55.52 29.44 -2.77
CA ALA A 4 54.34 30.09 -3.34
C ALA A 4 53.61 29.24 -4.40
N ASN A 5 54.34 28.45 -5.21
CA ASN A 5 53.72 27.68 -6.28
C ASN A 5 52.94 26.46 -5.76
N VAL A 6 53.40 25.88 -4.64
CA VAL A 6 52.75 24.73 -4.00
C VAL A 6 51.42 25.15 -3.37
N VAL A 7 51.39 26.31 -2.71
CA VAL A 7 50.16 26.85 -2.11
C VAL A 7 49.11 27.13 -3.18
N LEU A 8 49.51 27.65 -4.34
CA LEU A 8 48.59 27.96 -5.45
C LEU A 8 47.90 26.70 -5.99
N GLN A 9 48.64 25.60 -6.16
CA GLN A 9 48.07 24.32 -6.60
C GLN A 9 47.10 23.71 -5.58
N TYR A 10 47.43 23.79 -4.29
CA TYR A 10 46.53 23.29 -3.24
C TYR A 10 45.22 24.08 -3.19
N VAL A 11 45.28 25.41 -3.30
CA VAL A 11 44.08 26.26 -3.34
C VAL A 11 43.21 25.89 -4.54
N GLN A 12 43.81 25.72 -5.73
CA GLN A 12 43.07 25.35 -6.94
C GLN A 12 42.40 23.96 -6.84
N ALA A 13 43.06 22.99 -6.19
CA ALA A 13 42.52 21.65 -6.00
C ALA A 13 41.31 21.62 -5.03
N VAL A 14 41.30 22.50 -4.02
CA VAL A 14 40.27 22.51 -2.97
C VAL A 14 39.03 23.32 -3.35
N ILE A 15 39.16 24.29 -4.28
CA ILE A 15 38.03 25.12 -4.73
C ILE A 15 36.88 24.28 -5.31
N TRP A 16 37.19 23.25 -6.10
CA TRP A 16 36.16 22.42 -6.73
C TRP A 16 35.31 21.62 -5.73
N PRO A 17 35.89 20.85 -4.79
CA PRO A 17 35.15 20.21 -3.72
C PRO A 17 34.34 21.21 -2.87
N ALA A 18 34.93 22.36 -2.55
CA ALA A 18 34.25 23.39 -1.76
C ALA A 18 33.00 23.94 -2.47
N LEU A 19 33.09 24.17 -3.79
CA LEU A 19 31.94 24.57 -4.62
C LEU A 19 30.85 23.51 -4.66
N ILE A 20 31.20 22.22 -4.78
CA ILE A 20 30.23 21.12 -4.78
C ILE A 20 29.49 21.06 -3.44
N VAL A 21 30.22 21.14 -2.32
CA VAL A 21 29.61 21.14 -0.99
C VAL A 21 28.68 22.35 -0.82
N ALA A 22 29.12 23.54 -1.23
CA ALA A 22 28.29 24.74 -1.18
C ALA A 22 27.01 24.62 -2.04
N ALA A 23 27.12 24.07 -3.25
CA ALA A 23 25.98 23.84 -4.14
C ALA A 23 24.96 22.87 -3.55
N VAL A 24 25.43 21.74 -3.00
CA VAL A 24 24.57 20.76 -2.31
C VAL A 24 23.89 21.39 -1.10
N TRP A 25 24.59 22.23 -0.35
CA TRP A 25 24.04 22.90 0.83
C TRP A 25 22.95 23.92 0.47
N ILE A 26 23.16 24.72 -0.57
CA ILE A 26 22.16 25.66 -1.10
C ILE A 26 20.93 24.92 -1.63
N PHE A 27 21.14 23.85 -2.40
CA PHE A 27 20.06 23.05 -2.99
C PHE A 27 19.19 22.41 -1.89
N ARG A 28 19.82 21.85 -0.85
CA ARG A 28 19.13 21.28 0.31
C ARG A 28 18.26 22.33 1.03
N LYS A 29 18.73 23.58 1.12
CA LYS A 29 17.97 24.68 1.74
C LYS A 29 16.79 25.13 0.88
N GLN A 30 16.93 25.16 -0.44
CA GLN A 30 15.84 25.53 -1.35
C GLN A 30 14.71 24.48 -1.37
N ILE A 31 15.05 23.19 -1.32
CA ILE A 31 14.05 22.11 -1.25
C ILE A 31 13.20 22.21 0.02
N GLY A 32 13.80 22.52 1.17
CA GLY A 32 13.08 22.67 2.43
C GLY A 32 12.00 23.76 2.43
N GLY A 33 12.26 24.88 1.72
CA GLY A 33 11.30 25.99 1.61
C GLY A 33 10.15 25.75 0.62
N LEU A 34 10.33 24.85 -0.35
CA LEU A 34 9.28 24.47 -1.29
C LEU A 34 8.35 23.39 -0.71
N LEU A 35 8.89 22.46 0.08
CA LEU A 35 8.09 21.43 0.76
C LEU A 35 7.09 22.02 1.76
N THR A 36 7.45 23.08 2.47
CA THR A 36 6.54 23.77 3.41
C THR A 36 5.37 24.47 2.71
N ARG A 37 5.49 24.80 1.40
CA ARG A 37 4.39 25.38 0.62
C ARG A 37 3.47 24.33 0.02
N LEU A 38 3.91 23.08 -0.11
CA LEU A 38 3.07 21.99 -0.61
C LEU A 38 2.18 21.39 0.51
N GLU A 39 2.62 21.41 1.77
CA GLU A 39 1.78 21.01 2.91
C GLU A 39 0.54 21.91 3.11
N SER A 40 0.59 23.17 2.70
CA SER A 40 -0.54 24.09 2.91
C SER A 40 -1.65 23.99 1.85
N PHE A 41 -1.44 23.25 0.75
CA PHE A 41 -2.41 23.12 -0.33
C PHE A 41 -3.18 21.78 -0.37
N GLU A 42 -2.85 20.80 0.48
CA GLU A 42 -3.52 19.48 0.51
C GLU A 42 -4.74 19.38 1.47
N GLY A 43 -5.07 20.43 2.23
CA GLY A 43 -6.06 20.34 3.31
C GLY A 43 -7.55 20.50 2.94
N PHE A 44 -7.90 21.14 1.81
CA PHE A 44 -9.28 21.65 1.63
C PHE A 44 -10.12 21.00 0.53
N GLY A 45 -9.52 20.28 -0.44
CA GLY A 45 -10.26 19.68 -1.57
C GLY A 45 -10.59 18.19 -1.45
N ALA A 46 -9.68 17.38 -0.90
CA ALA A 46 -9.78 15.93 -0.94
C ALA A 46 -10.82 15.33 0.02
N ARG A 47 -11.17 16.05 1.11
CA ARG A 47 -12.16 15.57 2.11
C ARG A 47 -13.62 15.73 1.67
N MET A 48 -13.91 16.64 0.74
CA MET A 48 -15.27 16.84 0.20
C MET A 48 -15.62 15.78 -0.86
N ALA A 49 -14.70 15.47 -1.78
CA ALA A 49 -14.96 14.53 -2.87
C ALA A 49 -15.11 13.07 -2.39
N PHE A 50 -14.34 12.63 -1.39
CA PHE A 50 -14.38 11.26 -0.90
C PHE A 50 -15.66 10.94 -0.09
N ASN A 51 -16.18 11.92 0.68
CA ASN A 51 -17.44 11.75 1.39
C ASN A 51 -18.66 11.77 0.46
N GLN A 52 -18.60 12.50 -0.65
CA GLN A 52 -19.68 12.55 -1.63
C GLN A 52 -19.73 11.27 -2.48
N ALA A 53 -18.57 10.71 -2.84
CA ALA A 53 -18.47 9.43 -3.56
C ALA A 53 -18.94 8.22 -2.71
N ASN A 54 -18.67 8.21 -1.40
CA ASN A 54 -19.15 7.14 -0.52
C ASN A 54 -20.67 7.22 -0.23
N LYS A 55 -21.25 8.43 -0.15
CA LYS A 55 -22.71 8.59 0.01
C LYS A 55 -23.48 8.12 -1.23
N GLY A 56 -22.97 8.40 -2.44
CA GLY A 56 -23.60 7.95 -3.68
C GLY A 56 -23.62 6.43 -3.89
N ARG A 57 -22.63 5.70 -3.34
CA ARG A 57 -22.59 4.23 -3.41
C ARG A 57 -23.52 3.56 -2.42
N ALA A 58 -23.75 4.14 -1.24
CA ALA A 58 -24.69 3.59 -0.26
C ALA A 58 -26.15 3.60 -0.77
N ASP A 59 -26.54 4.64 -1.53
CA ASP A 59 -27.87 4.74 -2.11
C ASP A 59 -28.08 3.80 -3.31
N LEU A 60 -27.02 3.47 -4.07
CA LEU A 60 -27.11 2.51 -5.16
C LEU A 60 -27.33 1.08 -4.64
N THR A 61 -26.63 0.68 -3.57
CA THR A 61 -26.79 -0.64 -2.96
C THR A 61 -28.19 -0.84 -2.36
N ARG A 62 -28.82 0.24 -1.87
CA ARG A 62 -30.21 0.19 -1.37
C ARG A 62 -31.22 -0.01 -2.50
N LYS A 63 -31.05 0.67 -3.64
CA LYS A 63 -31.94 0.51 -4.80
C LYS A 63 -31.82 -0.87 -5.44
N VAL A 64 -30.61 -1.42 -5.54
CA VAL A 64 -30.41 -2.79 -6.06
C VAL A 64 -31.07 -3.83 -5.15
N ARG A 65 -31.06 -3.62 -3.82
CA ARG A 65 -31.74 -4.51 -2.86
C ARG A 65 -33.27 -4.43 -2.96
N GLU A 66 -33.83 -3.23 -3.13
CA GLU A 66 -35.28 -3.04 -3.28
C GLU A 66 -35.82 -3.62 -4.61
N GLU A 67 -35.04 -3.56 -5.70
CA GLU A 67 -35.41 -4.19 -6.98
C GLU A 67 -35.30 -5.72 -6.94
N GLN A 68 -34.40 -6.27 -6.12
CA GLN A 68 -34.24 -7.73 -5.97
C GLN A 68 -35.31 -8.35 -5.07
N GLU A 69 -35.84 -7.61 -4.09
CA GLU A 69 -36.95 -8.08 -3.23
C GLU A 69 -38.32 -8.04 -3.95
N THR A 70 -38.50 -7.26 -5.02
CA THR A 70 -39.77 -7.22 -5.78
C THR A 70 -39.91 -8.30 -6.84
N GLN A 71 -38.84 -9.02 -7.21
CA GLN A 71 -38.92 -10.12 -8.20
C GLN A 71 -39.08 -11.53 -7.60
N LEU A 72 -38.94 -11.71 -6.28
CA LEU A 72 -39.03 -13.04 -5.64
C LEU A 72 -40.33 -13.27 -4.85
N GLY A 73 -41.25 -12.31 -4.85
CA GLY A 73 -42.56 -12.43 -4.22
C GLY A 73 -43.63 -12.99 -5.15
N GLY A 74 -43.61 -14.29 -5.45
CA GLY A 74 -44.73 -14.90 -6.16
C GLY A 74 -44.53 -16.34 -6.64
N SER A 75 -44.63 -17.32 -5.73
CA SER A 75 -45.38 -18.55 -6.01
C SER A 75 -45.41 -19.44 -4.77
N ASP A 76 -46.57 -19.50 -4.14
CA ASP A 76 -46.89 -20.42 -3.05
C ASP A 76 -47.91 -21.44 -3.59
N SER A 77 -47.54 -22.73 -3.60
CA SER A 77 -48.47 -23.87 -3.58
C SER A 77 -47.75 -25.19 -3.33
N GLY A 78 -47.62 -25.52 -2.03
CA GLY A 78 -48.07 -26.77 -1.42
C GLY A 78 -47.51 -28.11 -1.92
N THR A 79 -46.79 -28.82 -1.04
CA THR A 79 -47.05 -30.23 -0.71
C THR A 79 -46.38 -30.57 0.62
N SER A 80 -47.21 -31.04 1.56
CA SER A 80 -46.83 -31.59 2.86
C SER A 80 -46.12 -32.94 2.71
N GLY A 81 -44.98 -33.14 3.39
CA GLY A 81 -44.32 -34.44 3.43
C GLY A 81 -42.98 -34.48 4.16
N ARG A 82 -43.02 -34.73 5.48
CA ARG A 82 -42.17 -35.68 6.24
C ARG A 82 -40.63 -35.51 6.22
N LEU A 83 -40.10 -35.20 7.42
CA LEU A 83 -38.72 -35.38 7.94
C LEU A 83 -37.97 -36.63 7.40
N PRO A 84 -36.63 -36.58 7.22
CA PRO A 84 -35.69 -36.44 8.34
C PRO A 84 -34.55 -35.44 8.16
N GLU A 85 -34.00 -35.04 9.30
CA GLU A 85 -32.77 -34.27 9.49
C GLU A 85 -31.62 -34.75 8.60
N GLU A 86 -31.15 -33.88 7.71
CA GLU A 86 -29.74 -33.87 7.31
C GLU A 86 -29.07 -32.65 7.93
N PRO A 87 -27.95 -32.82 8.65
CA PRO A 87 -27.10 -31.69 8.99
C PRO A 87 -26.41 -31.28 7.69
N HIS A 88 -26.97 -30.29 6.99
CA HIS A 88 -26.19 -29.50 6.05
C HIS A 88 -25.13 -28.76 6.84
N ARG A 89 -24.01 -29.49 7.06
CA ARG A 89 -22.68 -28.97 7.31
C ARG A 89 -22.41 -28.05 6.14
N GLY A 90 -22.83 -26.80 6.28
CA GLY A 90 -22.39 -25.68 5.48
C GLY A 90 -20.89 -25.64 5.60
N ARG A 91 -20.22 -26.39 4.72
CA ARG A 91 -18.90 -26.06 4.23
C ARG A 91 -19.10 -24.62 3.77
N LYS A 92 -18.71 -23.67 4.64
CA LYS A 92 -18.28 -22.36 4.19
C LYS A 92 -17.31 -22.71 3.10
N GLU A 93 -17.75 -22.59 1.85
CA GLU A 93 -16.84 -22.43 0.75
C GLU A 93 -15.92 -21.33 1.27
N GLU A 94 -14.68 -21.72 1.60
CA GLU A 94 -13.58 -20.78 1.68
C GLU A 94 -13.58 -20.14 0.30
N GLU A 95 -14.40 -19.10 0.18
CA GLU A 95 -14.35 -18.11 -0.86
C GLU A 95 -12.93 -17.61 -0.77
N SER A 96 -12.05 -18.27 -1.54
CA SER A 96 -10.63 -17.98 -1.60
C SER A 96 -10.57 -16.47 -1.72
N PRO A 97 -10.00 -15.77 -0.72
CA PRO A 97 -10.17 -14.33 -0.59
C PRO A 97 -9.90 -13.73 -1.96
N PRO A 98 -10.86 -12.95 -2.51
CA PRO A 98 -10.79 -12.52 -3.88
C PRO A 98 -9.39 -11.98 -4.15
N ASP A 99 -8.76 -12.41 -5.24
CA ASP A 99 -7.40 -12.00 -5.56
C ASP A 99 -7.40 -10.47 -5.74
N VAL A 100 -7.10 -9.75 -4.66
CA VAL A 100 -7.18 -8.28 -4.58
C VAL A 100 -6.29 -7.66 -5.65
N LEU A 101 -5.23 -8.36 -6.06
CA LEU A 101 -4.35 -7.93 -7.15
C LEU A 101 -4.99 -8.14 -8.52
N ALA A 102 -5.78 -9.20 -8.72
CA ALA A 102 -6.61 -9.33 -9.93
C ALA A 102 -7.65 -8.21 -10.02
N GLN A 103 -8.32 -7.88 -8.91
CA GLN A 103 -9.23 -6.72 -8.86
C GLN A 103 -8.50 -5.40 -9.12
N ALA A 104 -7.28 -5.24 -8.60
CA ALA A 104 -6.46 -4.06 -8.86
C ALA A 104 -6.08 -3.92 -10.34
N ARG A 105 -5.82 -5.03 -11.05
CA ARG A 105 -5.60 -5.02 -12.51
C ARG A 105 -6.86 -4.64 -13.28
N GLU A 106 -8.01 -5.21 -12.94
CA GLU A 106 -9.28 -4.86 -13.57
C GLU A 106 -9.61 -3.38 -13.36
N LEU A 107 -9.42 -2.88 -12.14
CA LEU A 107 -9.63 -1.49 -11.81
C LEU A 107 -8.64 -0.58 -12.55
N ALA A 108 -7.38 -1.01 -12.71
CA ALA A 108 -6.38 -0.25 -13.45
C ALA A 108 -6.74 -0.02 -14.92
N ALA A 109 -7.48 -0.95 -15.53
CA ALA A 109 -7.93 -0.81 -16.93
C ALA A 109 -8.90 0.37 -17.13
N THR A 110 -9.66 0.74 -16.09
CA THR A 110 -10.61 1.87 -16.13
C THR A 110 -10.08 3.11 -15.41
N ASN A 111 -9.33 2.91 -14.32
CA ASN A 111 -8.73 3.96 -13.51
C ASN A 111 -7.35 3.52 -12.99
N PRO A 112 -6.26 3.86 -13.71
CA PRO A 112 -4.90 3.45 -13.39
C PRO A 112 -4.47 3.82 -11.96
N ILE A 113 -4.80 5.03 -11.51
CA ILE A 113 -4.46 5.52 -10.17
C ILE A 113 -5.16 4.71 -9.09
N ALA A 114 -6.46 4.41 -9.28
CA ALA A 114 -7.23 3.61 -8.33
C ALA A 114 -6.71 2.17 -8.26
N GLY A 115 -6.34 1.56 -9.39
CA GLY A 115 -5.72 0.23 -9.44
C GLY A 115 -4.39 0.18 -8.68
N MET A 116 -3.48 1.15 -8.92
CA MET A 116 -2.22 1.25 -8.17
C MET A 116 -2.46 1.46 -6.67
N ALA A 117 -3.40 2.33 -6.30
CA ALA A 117 -3.72 2.58 -4.89
C ALA A 117 -4.26 1.34 -4.18
N LEU A 118 -5.12 0.56 -4.86
CA LEU A 118 -5.66 -0.70 -4.32
C LEU A 118 -4.53 -1.73 -4.13
N ALA A 119 -3.69 -1.94 -5.15
CA ALA A 119 -2.55 -2.86 -5.05
C ALA A 119 -1.58 -2.47 -3.93
N TRP A 120 -1.28 -1.18 -3.79
CA TRP A 120 -0.43 -0.70 -2.70
C TRP A 120 -1.06 -0.92 -1.32
N SER A 121 -2.35 -0.63 -1.17
CA SER A 121 -3.06 -0.85 0.11
C SER A 121 -3.05 -2.32 0.54
N TYR A 122 -3.09 -3.23 -0.43
CA TYR A 122 -3.00 -4.67 -0.18
C TYR A 122 -1.60 -5.08 0.28
N VAL A 123 -0.55 -4.57 -0.36
CA VAL A 123 0.85 -4.74 0.09
C VAL A 123 1.01 -4.28 1.53
N GLN A 124 0.46 -3.12 1.89
CA GLN A 124 0.50 -2.59 3.25
C GLN A 124 -0.25 -3.48 4.25
N THR A 125 -1.39 -4.04 3.85
CA THR A 125 -2.16 -4.96 4.69
C THR A 125 -1.37 -6.24 4.98
N VAL A 126 -0.76 -6.84 3.95
CA VAL A 126 0.08 -8.03 4.12
C VAL A 126 1.31 -7.75 4.98
N ALA A 127 1.96 -6.58 4.80
CA ALA A 127 3.08 -6.17 5.64
C ALA A 127 2.67 -6.08 7.12
N ALA A 128 1.51 -5.48 7.42
CA ALA A 128 0.99 -5.37 8.77
C ALA A 128 0.66 -6.75 9.38
N GLU A 129 0.03 -7.64 8.60
CA GLU A 129 -0.25 -9.03 8.99
C GLU A 129 1.04 -9.80 9.36
N VAL A 130 2.09 -9.67 8.56
CA VAL A 130 3.38 -10.34 8.81
C VAL A 130 4.03 -9.82 10.10
N LEU A 131 3.95 -8.51 10.32
CA LEU A 131 4.48 -7.88 11.53
C LEU A 131 3.63 -8.19 12.77
N GLY A 132 2.37 -8.63 12.58
CA GLY A 132 1.42 -8.85 13.68
C GLY A 132 0.84 -7.54 14.22
N GLU A 133 0.94 -6.47 13.45
CA GLU A 133 0.45 -5.15 13.82
C GLU A 133 -0.88 -4.88 13.11
N GLU A 134 -1.80 -4.19 13.79
CA GLU A 134 -2.86 -3.53 13.05
C GLU A 134 -2.25 -2.38 12.25
N LEU A 135 -2.63 -2.26 10.96
CA LEU A 135 -2.28 -1.11 10.11
C LEU A 135 -2.41 0.18 10.94
N PRO A 136 -1.30 0.88 11.25
CA PRO A 136 -1.37 1.96 12.20
C PRO A 136 -2.30 3.04 11.66
N ARG A 137 -3.33 3.36 12.45
CA ARG A 137 -4.13 4.57 12.24
C ARG A 137 -3.28 5.75 12.68
N LEU A 138 -2.31 6.12 11.83
CA LEU A 138 -1.34 7.18 12.10
C LEU A 138 -2.10 8.48 12.40
N ALA A 139 -2.20 8.81 13.69
CA ALA A 139 -2.76 10.07 14.14
C ALA A 139 -1.66 11.13 14.00
N GLY A 140 -1.92 12.19 13.22
CA GLY A 140 -1.00 13.34 13.19
C GLY A 140 0.08 13.30 12.11
N GLY A 141 -0.11 12.56 11.02
CA GLY A 141 0.79 12.65 9.85
C GLY A 141 2.10 11.88 9.98
N GLU A 142 2.25 11.07 11.03
CA GLU A 142 3.33 10.10 11.11
C GLU A 142 3.24 9.13 9.93
N VAL A 143 4.39 8.74 9.40
CA VAL A 143 4.49 7.96 8.16
C VAL A 143 4.96 6.56 8.55
N TRP A 144 4.08 5.57 8.47
CA TRP A 144 4.42 4.17 8.77
C TRP A 144 5.54 3.68 7.85
N ARG A 145 6.58 3.10 8.45
CA ARG A 145 7.83 2.69 7.80
C ARG A 145 8.22 1.28 8.26
N PRO A 146 7.51 0.25 7.77
CA PRO A 146 7.73 -1.13 8.20
C PRO A 146 9.00 -1.75 7.62
N GLU A 147 9.79 -0.99 6.84
CA GLU A 147 10.88 -1.57 6.05
C GLU A 147 11.98 -2.17 6.94
N ALA A 148 12.31 -1.52 8.05
CA ALA A 148 13.32 -2.02 8.98
C ALA A 148 12.85 -3.30 9.69
N GLU A 149 11.61 -3.32 10.17
CA GLU A 149 11.01 -4.45 10.88
C GLU A 149 10.83 -5.66 9.94
N LEU A 150 10.43 -5.44 8.69
CA LEU A 150 10.34 -6.50 7.70
C LEU A 150 11.71 -7.12 7.40
N VAL A 151 12.78 -6.30 7.33
CA VAL A 151 14.15 -6.80 7.16
C VAL A 151 14.60 -7.62 8.37
N GLU A 152 14.27 -7.18 9.59
CA GLU A 152 14.52 -7.96 10.82
C GLU A 152 13.79 -9.31 10.82
N ARG A 153 12.61 -9.39 10.18
CA ARG A 153 11.86 -10.63 9.97
C ARG A 153 12.37 -11.50 8.82
N GLY A 154 13.42 -11.09 8.13
CA GLY A 154 14.08 -11.85 7.06
C GLY A 154 13.68 -11.45 5.65
N LEU A 155 13.00 -10.31 5.46
CA LEU A 155 12.79 -9.77 4.12
C LEU A 155 14.15 -9.43 3.50
N THR A 156 14.43 -9.95 2.30
CA THR A 156 15.72 -9.70 1.65
C THR A 156 15.93 -8.21 1.37
N GLY A 157 17.18 -7.75 1.36
CA GLY A 157 17.51 -6.35 1.04
C GLY A 157 17.02 -5.91 -0.34
N LEU A 158 16.93 -6.83 -1.31
CA LEU A 158 16.34 -6.57 -2.63
C LEU A 158 14.83 -6.31 -2.53
N SER A 159 14.10 -7.15 -1.79
CA SER A 159 12.67 -7.00 -1.56
C SER A 159 12.34 -5.75 -0.75
N ALA A 160 13.18 -5.37 0.23
CA ALA A 160 13.05 -4.10 0.95
C ALA A 160 13.26 -2.90 0.02
N GLY A 161 14.25 -2.95 -0.87
CA GLY A 161 14.43 -1.97 -1.95
C GLY A 161 13.20 -1.85 -2.84
N LEU A 162 12.64 -2.98 -3.27
CA LEU A 162 11.42 -3.03 -4.07
C LEU A 162 10.21 -2.41 -3.34
N TYR A 163 10.05 -2.68 -2.04
CA TYR A 163 9.01 -2.06 -1.22
C TYR A 163 9.12 -0.53 -1.23
N THR A 164 10.31 0.02 -1.01
CA THR A 164 10.53 1.48 -1.01
C THR A 164 10.26 2.11 -2.38
N GLU A 165 10.59 1.41 -3.46
CA GLU A 165 10.36 1.88 -4.81
C GLU A 165 8.87 1.84 -5.19
N LEU A 166 8.16 0.76 -4.84
CA LEU A 166 6.71 0.67 -5.05
C LEU A 166 5.94 1.73 -4.25
N ARG A 167 6.39 2.01 -3.02
CA ARG A 167 5.86 3.11 -2.21
C ARG A 167 6.06 4.45 -2.92
N ARG A 168 7.27 4.72 -3.40
CA ARG A 168 7.60 5.95 -4.14
C ARG A 168 6.72 6.09 -5.38
N MET A 169 6.56 5.02 -6.16
CA MET A 169 5.69 5.02 -7.34
C MET A 169 4.22 5.26 -6.99
N ALA A 170 3.68 4.68 -5.91
CA ALA A 170 2.32 4.94 -5.46
C ALA A 170 2.10 6.42 -5.09
N HIS A 171 3.07 7.04 -4.41
CA HIS A 171 3.02 8.47 -4.10
C HIS A 171 3.08 9.33 -5.36
N LEU A 172 3.99 9.01 -6.29
CA LEU A 172 4.13 9.75 -7.56
C LEU A 172 2.90 9.60 -8.47
N ALA A 173 2.25 8.44 -8.45
CA ALA A 173 1.05 8.18 -9.24
C ALA A 173 -0.11 9.11 -8.88
N ARG A 174 -0.18 9.60 -7.63
CA ARG A 174 -1.20 10.58 -7.23
C ARG A 174 -0.96 11.97 -7.82
N ALA A 175 0.29 12.30 -8.13
CA ALA A 175 0.67 13.60 -8.68
C ALA A 175 0.67 13.63 -10.21
N LYS A 176 0.71 12.47 -10.88
CA LYS A 176 0.73 12.36 -12.35
C LYS A 176 -0.61 11.87 -12.87
N SER A 177 -1.21 12.62 -13.81
CA SER A 177 -2.44 12.21 -14.50
C SER A 177 -2.20 11.16 -15.59
N ASP A 178 -1.00 11.11 -16.16
CA ASP A 178 -0.75 10.40 -17.41
C ASP A 178 0.09 9.13 -17.18
N LEU A 179 -0.52 8.14 -16.53
CA LEU A 179 0.08 6.82 -16.32
C LEU A 179 -0.31 5.88 -17.48
N SER A 180 0.69 5.24 -18.10
CA SER A 180 0.46 4.18 -19.07
C SER A 180 -0.12 2.93 -18.41
N VAL A 181 -1.03 2.24 -19.10
CA VAL A 181 -1.61 0.95 -18.67
C VAL A 181 -0.48 -0.06 -18.38
N SER A 182 0.51 -0.15 -19.27
CA SER A 182 1.65 -1.07 -19.09
C SER A 182 2.47 -0.78 -17.82
N THR A 183 2.60 0.50 -17.44
CA THR A 183 3.29 0.88 -16.19
C THR A 183 2.52 0.40 -14.98
N VAL A 184 1.19 0.49 -15.01
CA VAL A 184 0.35 0.02 -13.90
C VAL A 184 0.34 -1.50 -13.82
N GLU A 185 0.33 -2.21 -14.95
CA GLU A 185 0.44 -3.68 -14.96
C GLU A 185 1.75 -4.15 -14.34
N SER A 186 2.90 -3.58 -14.75
CA SER A 186 4.21 -3.90 -14.15
C SER A 186 4.26 -3.55 -12.66
N TYR A 187 3.59 -2.47 -12.25
CA TYR A 187 3.46 -2.10 -10.84
C TYR A 187 2.71 -3.16 -10.05
N VAL A 188 1.53 -3.59 -10.51
CA VAL A 188 0.71 -4.59 -9.84
C VAL A 188 1.41 -5.96 -9.78
N GLU A 189 2.14 -6.34 -10.83
CA GLU A 189 2.95 -7.56 -10.85
C GLU A 189 4.13 -7.51 -9.85
N SER A 190 4.76 -6.33 -9.72
CA SER A 190 5.79 -6.11 -8.70
C SER A 190 5.22 -6.21 -7.28
N CYS A 191 4.02 -5.67 -7.04
CA CYS A 191 3.29 -5.86 -5.79
C CYS A 191 3.00 -7.33 -5.50
N ALA A 192 2.60 -8.11 -6.52
CA ALA A 192 2.33 -9.55 -6.38
C ALA A 192 3.56 -10.33 -5.93
N THR A 193 4.70 -10.09 -6.60
CA THR A 193 5.99 -10.70 -6.24
C THR A 193 6.36 -10.38 -4.79
N LEU A 194 6.23 -9.11 -4.39
CA LEU A 194 6.57 -8.67 -3.04
C LEU A 194 5.65 -9.29 -1.97
N VAL A 195 4.35 -9.39 -2.24
CA VAL A 195 3.38 -10.08 -1.35
C VAL A 195 3.75 -11.55 -1.19
N GLN A 196 4.15 -12.23 -2.26
CA GLN A 196 4.57 -13.62 -2.19
C GLN A 196 5.80 -13.79 -1.31
N GLU A 197 6.79 -12.90 -1.42
CA GLU A 197 7.98 -12.89 -0.56
C GLU A 197 7.64 -12.61 0.90
N MET A 198 6.79 -11.61 1.18
CA MET A 198 6.36 -11.30 2.55
C MET A 198 5.60 -12.47 3.21
N ARG A 199 4.78 -13.19 2.45
CA ARG A 199 4.05 -14.38 2.94
C ARG A 199 4.96 -15.58 3.28
N ARG A 200 6.20 -15.60 2.79
CA ARG A 200 7.18 -16.63 3.14
C ARG A 200 7.88 -16.33 4.48
N LEU A 201 7.70 -15.12 5.02
CA LEU A 201 8.30 -14.74 6.30
C LEU A 201 7.54 -15.38 7.46
N PRO A 202 8.25 -15.73 8.56
CA PRO A 202 7.61 -16.23 9.76
C PRO A 202 6.65 -15.18 10.34
N GLN A 203 5.40 -15.57 10.57
CA GLN A 203 4.37 -14.68 11.10
C GLN A 203 4.61 -14.42 12.59
N ALA A 204 4.39 -13.18 13.03
CA ALA A 204 4.57 -12.79 14.44
C ALA A 204 3.76 -13.68 15.41
N ASN A 205 2.56 -14.06 14.98
CA ASN A 205 1.61 -14.83 15.79
C ASN A 205 2.05 -16.27 16.08
N GLU A 206 3.04 -16.80 15.36
CA GLU A 206 3.48 -18.19 15.53
C GLU A 206 4.57 -18.31 16.59
N SER A 207 5.41 -17.28 16.77
CA SER A 207 6.51 -17.30 17.74
C SER A 207 6.06 -17.04 19.18
N ASP A 208 4.98 -16.27 19.40
CA ASP A 208 4.42 -16.01 20.74
C ASP A 208 3.48 -17.12 21.23
N ARG A 209 3.04 -18.03 20.34
CA ARG A 209 2.12 -19.12 20.68
C ARG A 209 2.80 -20.38 21.19
N GLN A 210 4.12 -20.45 21.21
CA GLN A 210 4.81 -21.62 21.75
C GLN A 210 4.82 -21.48 23.28
N PRO A 211 3.94 -22.20 24.03
CA PRO A 211 3.95 -22.09 25.48
C PRO A 211 5.32 -22.49 26.00
N PRO A 212 5.80 -21.86 27.10
CA PRO A 212 7.09 -22.21 27.69
C PRO A 212 7.05 -23.72 27.94
N GLN A 213 7.92 -24.46 27.25
CA GLN A 213 8.05 -25.88 27.49
C GLN A 213 8.47 -26.02 28.95
N SER A 214 7.52 -26.44 29.78
CA SER A 214 7.76 -26.75 31.18
C SER A 214 8.82 -27.85 31.21
N LEU A 215 10.04 -27.46 31.55
CA LEU A 215 11.14 -28.38 31.86
C LEU A 215 10.67 -29.28 33.01
N ASN A 216 10.42 -30.55 32.68
CA ASN A 216 10.32 -31.64 33.66
C ASN A 216 11.72 -32.08 34.09
#